data_AF-A0A662LSI6-F1
#
_entry.id   AF-A0A662LSI6-F1
#
_cell.length_a   1.000
_cell.length_b   1.000
_cell.length_c   1.000
_cell.angle_alpha   90.00
_cell.angle_beta   90.00
_cell.angle_gamma   90.00
#
_symmetry.space_group_name_H-M   'P 1'
#
loop_
_entity.id
_entity.type
_entity.pdbx_description
1 polymer ?
#
loop_
_entity_poly.entity_id
_entity_poly.type
_entity_poly.pdbx_seq_one_letter_code
_entity_poly.pdbx_strand_id
1 'polypeptide(L)'
;MIYDQVTKLSLYKNTGKKKRYSKIIGIVLLFAILIGILFIINQNENTIYSINIEGTYPVTIIATEDFGSSILFDQELIIESGESTIDILQKVATVTTSYGGGYVGSINGIKSQYSSENGEKEDWLYFINGMLASVGANMYKPHPGDIIHWDFHDWSSNRAVTAIIGEYPEPFIHGYNGKNAETSIVYADEYYETAFKLQNSLEKQGVTASMKHFEDLTDGEKSGHNLILIDTYENDLISELNVNADQLGWFIEYDKNQLITYDETGAKDLTFDYGGVILAIQNTWNPKGNWHCENVIWVISGITTDDVTAAANLLIENNEEIKHCVSLIVVNGIVYKVP
;
A
#
# COMPACT_ATOMS: atom_id res chain seq x y z
N MET A 1 5.74 -80.93 42.53
CA MET A 1 6.90 -80.77 41.62
C MET A 1 6.52 -79.68 40.63
N ILE A 2 7.10 -78.50 40.54
CA ILE A 2 8.29 -77.84 41.09
C ILE A 2 7.92 -76.33 41.10
N TYR A 3 7.89 -75.71 42.29
CA TYR A 3 8.57 -74.46 42.68
C TYR A 3 8.35 -73.22 41.78
N ASP A 4 7.79 -72.15 42.35
CA ASP A 4 8.51 -70.87 42.30
C ASP A 4 8.25 -69.99 43.54
N GLN A 5 9.34 -69.42 44.05
CA GLN A 5 9.43 -68.66 45.28
C GLN A 5 9.13 -67.19 45.02
N VAL A 6 8.19 -66.63 45.79
CA VAL A 6 8.04 -65.19 45.93
C VAL A 6 8.69 -64.77 47.25
N THR A 7 9.45 -63.68 47.15
CA THR A 7 9.76 -62.68 48.19
C THR A 7 11.02 -62.87 49.03
N LYS A 8 12.07 -62.16 48.61
CA LYS A 8 12.80 -61.20 49.46
C LYS A 8 13.73 -60.36 48.58
N LEU A 9 13.42 -59.06 48.41
CA LEU A 9 14.39 -57.96 48.47
C LEU A 9 13.68 -56.63 48.24
N SER A 10 13.46 -55.92 49.35
CA SER A 10 13.13 -54.50 49.38
C SER A 10 14.41 -53.66 49.32
N LEU A 11 14.22 -52.40 48.90
CA LEU A 11 15.13 -51.25 49.05
C LEU A 11 16.24 -51.08 48.01
N TYR A 12 15.88 -50.49 46.85
CA TYR A 12 16.79 -49.59 46.12
C TYR A 12 16.08 -48.34 45.55
N LYS A 13 16.29 -47.23 46.25
CA LYS A 13 16.43 -45.82 45.79
C LYS A 13 15.62 -45.36 44.56
N ASN A 14 14.51 -44.66 44.84
CA ASN A 14 13.75 -43.85 43.87
C ASN A 14 14.26 -42.39 43.78
N THR A 15 15.57 -42.18 43.60
CA THR A 15 16.20 -40.84 43.58
C THR A 15 16.51 -40.29 42.18
N GLY A 16 16.50 -41.15 41.14
CA GLY A 16 16.77 -40.76 39.76
C GLY A 16 15.58 -40.10 39.03
N LYS A 17 14.34 -40.54 39.32
CA LYS A 17 13.13 -39.99 38.68
C LYS A 17 12.84 -38.56 39.16
N LYS A 18 12.87 -38.28 40.47
CA LYS A 18 12.60 -36.93 41.02
C LYS A 18 13.50 -35.84 40.44
N LYS A 19 14.79 -36.12 40.23
CA LYS A 19 15.76 -35.16 39.68
C LYS A 19 15.54 -34.87 38.18
N ARG A 20 14.97 -35.81 37.43
CA ARG A 20 14.61 -35.66 36.01
C ARG A 20 13.29 -34.91 35.86
N TYR A 21 12.30 -35.18 36.72
CA TYR A 21 11.05 -34.41 36.78
C TYR A 21 11.29 -32.96 37.22
N SER A 22 12.17 -32.70 38.20
CA SER A 22 12.47 -31.33 38.64
C SER A 22 13.18 -30.49 37.56
N LYS A 23 14.02 -31.11 36.71
CA LYS A 23 14.64 -30.42 35.56
C LYS A 23 13.63 -30.12 34.45
N ILE A 24 12.72 -31.05 34.16
CA ILE A 24 11.65 -30.84 33.16
C ILE A 24 10.68 -29.75 33.62
N ILE A 25 10.29 -29.75 34.91
CA ILE A 25 9.44 -28.69 35.49
C ILE A 25 10.14 -27.32 35.42
N GLY A 26 11.45 -27.27 35.69
CA GLY A 26 12.22 -26.03 35.56
C GLY A 26 12.27 -25.48 34.14
N ILE A 27 12.41 -26.35 33.11
CA ILE A 27 12.41 -25.93 31.70
C ILE A 27 11.02 -25.45 31.25
N VAL A 28 9.96 -26.13 31.67
CA VAL A 28 8.58 -25.73 31.35
C VAL A 28 8.21 -24.39 31.99
N LEU A 29 8.64 -24.15 33.23
CA LEU A 29 8.45 -22.85 33.90
C LEU A 29 9.24 -21.74 33.21
N LEU A 30 10.47 -22.00 32.75
CA LEU A 30 11.26 -21.04 31.98
C LEU A 30 10.60 -20.69 30.65
N PHE A 31 10.04 -21.67 29.94
CA PHE A 31 9.27 -21.44 28.71
C PHE A 31 7.99 -20.66 28.95
N ALA A 32 7.25 -20.95 30.03
CA ALA A 32 6.04 -20.21 30.39
C ALA A 32 6.34 -18.75 30.77
N ILE A 33 7.47 -18.50 31.44
CA ILE A 33 7.95 -17.15 31.73
C ILE A 33 8.38 -16.44 30.44
N LEU A 34 9.08 -17.13 29.53
CA LEU A 34 9.48 -16.53 28.25
C LEU A 34 8.26 -16.17 27.38
N ILE A 35 7.25 -17.04 27.33
CA ILE A 35 5.98 -16.79 26.64
C ILE A 35 5.21 -15.66 27.33
N GLY A 36 5.22 -15.60 28.66
CA GLY A 36 4.63 -14.50 29.42
C GLY A 36 5.33 -13.16 29.16
N ILE A 37 6.67 -13.16 29.06
CA ILE A 37 7.46 -11.97 28.71
C ILE A 37 7.20 -11.57 27.25
N LEU A 38 7.16 -12.51 26.31
CA LEU A 38 6.76 -12.27 24.92
C LEU A 38 5.34 -11.71 24.82
N PHE A 39 4.40 -12.20 25.65
CA PHE A 39 3.04 -11.68 25.73
C PHE A 39 3.00 -10.27 26.33
N ILE A 40 3.81 -9.97 27.35
CA ILE A 40 3.93 -8.62 27.93
C ILE A 40 4.60 -7.65 26.95
N ILE A 41 5.61 -8.09 26.20
CA ILE A 41 6.26 -7.27 25.16
C ILE A 41 5.27 -6.97 24.03
N ASN A 42 4.51 -7.97 23.57
CA ASN A 42 3.48 -7.80 22.53
C ASN A 42 2.31 -6.91 23.01
N GLN A 43 1.92 -7.00 24.28
CA GLN A 43 0.94 -6.08 24.87
C GLN A 43 1.49 -4.65 25.03
N ASN A 44 2.80 -4.48 25.25
CA ASN A 44 3.42 -3.15 25.36
C ASN A 44 3.69 -2.49 24.00
N GLU A 45 3.86 -3.24 22.91
CA GLU A 45 4.00 -2.68 21.55
C GLU A 45 2.70 -2.09 20.99
N ASN A 46 1.54 -2.41 21.58
CA ASN A 46 0.24 -1.86 21.18
C ASN A 46 -0.22 -0.65 21.99
N THR A 47 0.64 -0.05 22.82
CA THR A 47 0.32 1.25 23.43
C THR A 47 0.68 2.37 22.45
N ILE A 48 -0.01 2.40 21.29
CA ILE A 48 -0.10 3.62 20.51
C ILE A 48 -0.87 4.59 21.40
N TYR A 49 -0.19 5.63 21.87
CA TYR A 49 -0.89 6.83 22.28
C TYR A 49 -1.61 7.33 21.03
N SER A 50 -2.86 6.92 20.84
CA SER A 50 -3.78 7.63 19.97
C SER A 50 -3.79 9.05 20.52
N ILE A 51 -3.11 9.96 19.85
CA ILE A 51 -3.35 11.38 20.08
C ILE A 51 -4.80 11.55 19.67
N ASN A 52 -5.71 11.56 20.66
CA ASN A 52 -7.05 12.08 20.43
C ASN A 52 -6.81 13.54 20.09
N ILE A 53 -6.80 13.85 18.80
CA ILE A 53 -6.79 15.22 18.32
C ILE A 53 -8.18 15.76 18.65
N GLU A 54 -8.47 16.10 19.90
CA GLU A 54 -9.75 16.73 20.23
C GLU A 54 -9.88 18.00 19.38
N GLY A 55 -10.88 18.04 18.50
CA GLY A 55 -11.07 19.13 17.56
C GLY A 55 -11.71 18.68 16.26
N THR A 56 -11.81 19.64 15.36
CA THR A 56 -12.24 19.42 13.99
C THR A 56 -11.11 19.74 13.01
N TYR A 57 -11.04 19.02 11.90
CA TYR A 57 -10.01 19.21 10.89
C TYR A 57 -10.55 18.87 9.49
N PRO A 58 -9.93 19.43 8.43
CA PRO A 58 -10.31 19.11 7.06
C PRO A 58 -9.82 17.71 6.66
N VAL A 59 -10.64 17.03 5.87
CA VAL A 59 -10.31 15.86 5.08
C VAL A 59 -10.96 16.01 3.70
N THR A 60 -10.40 15.37 2.69
CA THR A 60 -11.03 15.29 1.37
C THR A 60 -11.68 13.93 1.19
N ILE A 61 -12.90 13.89 0.67
CA ILE A 61 -13.58 12.66 0.30
C ILE A 61 -13.94 12.69 -1.18
N ILE A 62 -13.52 11.64 -1.88
CA ILE A 62 -13.66 11.45 -3.31
C ILE A 62 -14.42 10.15 -3.54
N ALA A 63 -15.33 10.14 -4.51
CA ALA A 63 -15.87 8.91 -5.08
C ALA A 63 -15.83 8.96 -6.60
N THR A 64 -15.29 7.91 -7.19
CA THR A 64 -15.17 7.73 -8.64
C THR A 64 -15.66 6.34 -9.07
N GLU A 65 -15.84 6.18 -10.38
CA GLU A 65 -16.04 4.91 -11.05
C GLU A 65 -14.97 4.74 -12.14
N ASP A 66 -14.74 3.50 -12.54
CA ASP A 66 -13.87 3.12 -13.67
C ASP A 66 -12.43 3.64 -13.50
N PHE A 67 -11.80 3.31 -12.36
CA PHE A 67 -10.41 3.65 -12.05
C PHE A 67 -10.15 5.17 -12.10
N GLY A 68 -11.09 5.95 -11.56
CA GLY A 68 -11.00 7.41 -11.54
C GLY A 68 -11.45 8.14 -12.80
N SER A 69 -11.99 7.42 -13.80
CA SER A 69 -12.43 8.02 -15.08
C SER A 69 -13.72 8.82 -14.96
N SER A 70 -14.63 8.41 -14.07
CA SER A 70 -15.89 9.10 -13.79
C SER A 70 -15.90 9.61 -12.35
N ILE A 71 -16.11 10.91 -12.15
CA ILE A 71 -16.16 11.51 -10.80
C ILE A 71 -17.62 11.63 -10.37
N LEU A 72 -17.97 10.99 -9.25
CA LEU A 72 -19.28 11.11 -8.62
C LEU A 72 -19.32 12.31 -7.68
N PHE A 73 -18.28 12.49 -6.88
CA PHE A 73 -18.05 13.68 -6.06
C PHE A 73 -16.58 13.78 -5.63
N ASP A 74 -16.15 15.01 -5.35
CA ASP A 74 -14.86 15.37 -4.75
C ASP A 74 -15.15 16.58 -3.84
N GLN A 75 -15.01 16.40 -2.53
CA GLN A 75 -15.44 17.39 -1.53
C GLN A 75 -14.48 17.43 -0.34
N GLU A 76 -14.13 18.63 0.10
CA GLU A 76 -13.50 18.86 1.40
C GLU A 76 -14.56 18.97 2.49
N LEU A 77 -14.35 18.28 3.61
CA LEU A 77 -15.22 18.27 4.77
C LEU A 77 -14.44 18.59 6.05
N ILE A 78 -15.07 19.34 6.94
CA ILE A 78 -14.61 19.47 8.32
C ILE A 78 -15.24 18.34 9.14
N ILE A 79 -14.40 17.46 9.69
CA ILE A 79 -14.83 16.29 10.47
C ILE A 79 -14.48 16.45 11.95
N GLU A 80 -15.18 15.73 12.82
CA GLU A 80 -14.83 15.59 14.22
C GLU A 80 -13.82 14.44 14.39
N SER A 81 -12.87 14.62 15.29
CA SER A 81 -11.90 13.56 15.57
C SER A 81 -12.59 12.27 16.04
N GLY A 82 -12.10 11.16 15.49
CA GLY A 82 -12.53 9.82 15.87
C GLY A 82 -13.68 9.26 15.03
N GLU A 83 -14.26 10.08 14.15
CA GLU A 83 -15.12 9.59 13.08
C GLU A 83 -14.35 8.64 12.16
N SER A 84 -15.01 7.55 11.79
CA SER A 84 -14.45 6.59 10.84
C SER A 84 -14.74 7.01 9.41
N THR A 85 -14.03 6.40 8.47
CA THR A 85 -14.19 6.65 7.03
C THR A 85 -15.64 6.44 6.58
N ILE A 86 -16.32 5.43 7.14
CA ILE A 86 -17.74 5.18 6.85
C ILE A 86 -18.68 6.27 7.42
N ASP A 87 -18.38 6.80 8.61
CA ASP A 87 -19.17 7.88 9.21
C ASP A 87 -19.08 9.14 8.34
N ILE A 88 -17.88 9.44 7.83
CA ILE A 88 -17.62 10.58 6.96
C ILE A 88 -18.33 10.41 5.62
N LEU A 89 -18.25 9.22 5.01
CA LEU A 89 -18.96 8.92 3.76
C LEU A 89 -20.48 9.08 3.90
N GLN A 90 -21.06 8.66 5.02
CA GLN A 90 -22.49 8.80 5.30
C GLN A 90 -22.98 10.25 5.42
N LYS A 91 -22.08 11.22 5.61
CA LYS A 91 -22.44 12.65 5.60
C LYS A 91 -22.72 13.18 4.21
N VAL A 92 -22.12 12.58 3.18
CA VAL A 92 -22.19 13.07 1.79
C VAL A 92 -22.91 12.13 0.83
N ALA A 93 -23.12 10.87 1.23
CA ALA A 93 -23.74 9.86 0.37
C ALA A 93 -24.72 8.96 1.12
N THR A 94 -25.66 8.37 0.38
CA THR A 94 -26.48 7.27 0.89
C THR A 94 -25.67 5.98 0.80
N VAL A 95 -25.39 5.37 1.95
CA VAL A 95 -24.50 4.20 2.03
C VAL A 95 -25.24 2.98 2.59
N THR A 96 -25.00 1.82 2.00
CA THR A 96 -25.33 0.53 2.62
C THR A 96 -24.05 -0.23 2.93
N THR A 97 -23.99 -0.93 4.06
CA THR A 97 -22.80 -1.70 4.46
C THR A 97 -23.08 -3.19 4.56
N SER A 98 -22.04 -4.00 4.36
CA SER A 98 -22.03 -5.46 4.50
C SER A 98 -21.03 -5.91 5.58
N TYR A 99 -21.04 -7.21 5.91
CA TYR A 99 -20.05 -7.88 6.78
C TYR A 99 -19.73 -7.16 8.11
N GLY A 100 -20.77 -6.72 8.83
CA GLY A 100 -20.58 -6.06 10.13
C GLY A 100 -20.18 -4.59 10.05
N GLY A 101 -20.35 -3.96 8.88
CA GLY A 101 -20.20 -2.51 8.71
C GLY A 101 -18.87 -2.06 8.09
N GLY A 102 -17.91 -2.96 7.92
CA GLY A 102 -16.58 -2.63 7.41
C GLY A 102 -16.47 -2.55 5.88
N TYR A 103 -17.44 -3.12 5.16
CA TYR A 103 -17.48 -3.13 3.71
C TYR A 103 -18.65 -2.30 3.20
N VAL A 104 -18.42 -1.47 2.19
CA VAL A 104 -19.45 -0.68 1.52
C VAL A 104 -20.12 -1.55 0.46
N GLY A 105 -21.41 -1.81 0.66
CA GLY A 105 -22.24 -2.52 -0.32
C GLY A 105 -22.88 -1.60 -1.37
N SER A 106 -23.01 -0.30 -1.08
CA SER A 106 -23.39 0.70 -2.09
C SER A 106 -23.10 2.13 -1.66
N ILE A 107 -22.85 3.00 -2.65
CA ILE A 107 -22.78 4.46 -2.51
C ILE A 107 -23.76 5.06 -3.52
N ASN A 108 -24.72 5.86 -3.06
CA ASN A 108 -25.73 6.53 -3.90
C ASN A 108 -26.49 5.58 -4.85
N GLY A 109 -26.64 4.30 -4.46
CA GLY A 109 -27.37 3.29 -5.22
C GLY A 109 -26.51 2.48 -6.21
N ILE A 110 -25.24 2.84 -6.43
CA ILE A 110 -24.27 2.00 -7.15
C ILE A 110 -23.83 0.89 -6.21
N LYS A 111 -24.22 -0.34 -6.52
CA LYS A 111 -24.08 -1.49 -5.63
C LYS A 111 -22.87 -2.32 -6.02
N SER A 112 -22.21 -2.85 -5.00
CA SER A 112 -21.37 -4.04 -5.13
C SER A 112 -22.13 -5.11 -5.91
N GLN A 113 -21.51 -5.62 -6.97
CA GLN A 113 -22.06 -6.75 -7.75
C GLN A 113 -21.57 -8.10 -7.20
N TYR A 114 -20.63 -8.06 -6.26
CA TYR A 114 -20.10 -9.25 -5.63
C TYR A 114 -21.13 -9.88 -4.68
N SER A 115 -21.78 -10.94 -5.16
CA SER A 115 -22.84 -11.64 -4.42
C SER A 115 -22.54 -13.12 -4.16
N SER A 116 -21.55 -13.71 -4.84
CA SER A 116 -21.07 -15.10 -4.67
C SER A 116 -19.85 -15.35 -5.57
N GLU A 117 -19.30 -16.58 -5.57
CA GLU A 117 -18.21 -16.99 -6.49
C GLU A 117 -18.50 -16.76 -8.00
N ASN A 118 -19.78 -16.60 -8.39
CA ASN A 118 -20.19 -16.35 -9.78
C ASN A 118 -20.74 -14.93 -10.01
N GLY A 119 -20.62 -14.03 -9.04
CA GLY A 119 -20.99 -12.62 -9.21
C GLY A 119 -19.96 -11.87 -10.04
N GLU A 120 -20.37 -10.77 -10.67
CA GLU A 120 -19.42 -9.80 -11.23
C GLU A 120 -18.53 -9.29 -10.10
N LYS A 121 -17.24 -9.17 -10.37
CA LYS A 121 -16.24 -8.75 -9.39
C LYS A 121 -16.09 -7.24 -9.47
N GLU A 122 -17.17 -6.52 -9.25
CA GLU A 122 -17.17 -5.07 -9.14
C GLU A 122 -17.56 -4.68 -7.72
N ASP A 123 -16.71 -3.88 -7.08
CA ASP A 123 -16.87 -3.47 -5.69
C ASP A 123 -16.39 -2.05 -5.44
N TRP A 124 -16.78 -1.52 -4.28
CA TRP A 124 -16.22 -0.28 -3.75
C TRP A 124 -14.90 -0.57 -3.03
N LEU A 125 -13.80 -0.14 -3.62
CA LEU A 125 -12.47 -0.11 -3.00
C LEU A 125 -12.21 1.29 -2.46
N TYR A 126 -11.37 1.41 -1.44
CA TYR A 126 -11.03 2.71 -0.90
C TYR A 126 -9.55 2.86 -0.55
N PHE A 127 -9.03 4.02 -0.91
CA PHE A 127 -7.65 4.42 -0.74
C PHE A 127 -7.59 5.53 0.30
N ILE A 128 -6.50 5.56 1.03
CA ILE A 128 -6.14 6.68 1.89
C ILE A 128 -4.79 7.21 1.42
N ASN A 129 -4.74 8.48 1.05
CA ASN A 129 -3.53 9.14 0.56
C ASN A 129 -2.85 8.30 -0.54
N GLY A 130 -3.65 7.76 -1.47
CA GLY A 130 -3.24 6.99 -2.63
C GLY A 130 -2.91 5.53 -2.34
N MET A 131 -3.07 5.02 -1.11
CA MET A 131 -2.81 3.63 -0.74
C MET A 131 -4.10 2.87 -0.43
N LEU A 132 -4.29 1.71 -1.06
CA LEU A 132 -5.44 0.84 -0.79
C LEU A 132 -5.42 0.42 0.69
N ALA A 133 -6.50 0.73 1.39
CA ALA A 133 -6.54 0.60 2.84
C ALA A 133 -6.49 -0.87 3.30
N SER A 134 -5.72 -1.12 4.36
CA SER A 134 -5.50 -2.46 4.93
C SER A 134 -6.55 -2.88 5.97
N VAL A 135 -7.51 -2.01 6.26
CA VAL A 135 -8.55 -2.22 7.28
C VAL A 135 -9.94 -1.97 6.70
N GLY A 136 -11.01 -2.37 7.38
CA GLY A 136 -12.37 -1.99 6.99
C GLY A 136 -12.65 -0.49 7.22
N ALA A 137 -13.55 0.10 6.44
CA ALA A 137 -13.82 1.54 6.47
C ALA A 137 -14.45 2.05 7.78
N ASN A 138 -14.99 1.15 8.59
CA ASN A 138 -15.45 1.44 9.95
C ASN A 138 -14.31 1.47 10.99
N MET A 139 -13.10 1.07 10.61
CA MET A 139 -11.93 1.01 11.50
C MET A 139 -10.94 2.14 11.23
N TYR A 140 -10.75 2.57 9.97
CA TYR A 140 -9.86 3.69 9.68
C TYR A 140 -10.47 5.01 10.13
N LYS A 141 -9.70 5.78 10.90
CA LYS A 141 -10.04 7.10 11.42
C LYS A 141 -9.10 8.11 10.78
N PRO A 142 -9.58 8.94 9.85
CA PRO A 142 -8.73 9.87 9.11
C PRO A 142 -8.00 10.87 9.99
N HIS A 143 -6.78 11.21 9.59
CA HIS A 143 -5.97 12.27 10.18
C HIS A 143 -6.19 13.61 9.45
N PRO A 144 -5.79 14.75 10.04
CA PRO A 144 -5.87 16.05 9.37
C PRO A 144 -5.19 16.02 8.00
N GLY A 145 -5.92 16.43 6.96
CA GLY A 145 -5.42 16.49 5.59
C GLY A 145 -5.55 15.19 4.80
N ASP A 146 -5.95 14.07 5.42
CA ASP A 146 -6.12 12.81 4.70
C ASP A 146 -7.13 12.96 3.53
N ILE A 147 -6.78 12.33 2.40
CA ILE A 147 -7.69 12.08 1.29
C ILE A 147 -8.24 10.66 1.44
N ILE A 148 -9.57 10.56 1.34
CA ILE A 148 -10.33 9.32 1.33
C ILE A 148 -10.91 9.15 -0.07
N HIS A 149 -10.34 8.26 -0.87
CA HIS A 149 -10.79 8.03 -2.24
C HIS A 149 -11.51 6.70 -2.35
N TRP A 150 -12.80 6.72 -2.69
CA TRP A 150 -13.59 5.55 -3.03
C TRP A 150 -13.61 5.37 -4.55
N ASP A 151 -13.33 4.18 -5.05
CA ASP A 151 -13.49 3.87 -6.47
C ASP A 151 -14.30 2.59 -6.65
N PHE A 152 -15.30 2.65 -7.51
CA PHE A 152 -16.07 1.49 -7.94
C PHE A 152 -15.52 0.99 -9.26
N HIS A 153 -14.91 -0.20 -9.25
CA HIS A 153 -14.34 -0.80 -10.44
C HIS A 153 -14.32 -2.33 -10.40
N ASP A 154 -14.10 -2.91 -11.57
CA ASP A 154 -13.87 -4.34 -11.74
C ASP A 154 -12.50 -4.75 -11.18
N TRP A 155 -12.50 -5.75 -10.31
CA TRP A 155 -11.31 -6.41 -9.76
C TRP A 155 -11.23 -7.88 -10.22
N SER A 156 -11.81 -8.19 -11.39
CA SER A 156 -11.83 -9.57 -11.90
C SER A 156 -10.51 -10.04 -12.46
N SER A 157 -9.71 -9.10 -12.95
CA SER A 157 -8.36 -9.34 -13.42
C SER A 157 -7.44 -9.76 -12.27
N ASN A 158 -6.27 -10.33 -12.61
CA ASN A 158 -5.25 -10.64 -11.61
C ASN A 158 -4.47 -9.38 -11.16
N ARG A 159 -4.84 -8.19 -11.64
CA ARG A 159 -4.17 -6.91 -11.40
C ARG A 159 -4.87 -6.17 -10.26
N ALA A 160 -4.47 -6.47 -9.03
CA ALA A 160 -5.00 -5.78 -7.87
C ALA A 160 -4.21 -4.49 -7.58
N VAL A 161 -4.81 -3.33 -7.86
CA VAL A 161 -4.22 -2.01 -7.62
C VAL A 161 -4.06 -1.77 -6.12
N THR A 162 -2.85 -1.52 -5.63
CA THR A 162 -2.63 -1.23 -4.20
C THR A 162 -2.17 0.19 -3.91
N ALA A 163 -1.77 0.94 -4.92
CA ALA A 163 -1.56 2.37 -4.82
C ALA A 163 -1.92 3.07 -6.14
N ILE A 164 -2.30 4.34 -6.04
CA ILE A 164 -2.73 5.19 -7.17
C ILE A 164 -1.92 6.48 -7.21
N ILE A 165 -1.74 7.04 -8.40
CA ILE A 165 -1.01 8.32 -8.57
C ILE A 165 -1.90 9.55 -8.35
N GLY A 166 -3.22 9.34 -8.30
CA GLY A 166 -4.25 10.39 -8.34
C GLY A 166 -4.29 11.32 -7.13
N GLU A 167 -3.60 10.95 -6.07
CA GLU A 167 -3.54 11.68 -4.81
C GLU A 167 -2.15 12.28 -4.56
N TYR A 168 -1.32 12.44 -5.61
CA TYR A 168 -0.04 13.14 -5.48
C TYR A 168 -0.21 14.54 -4.84
N PRO A 169 0.64 14.93 -3.87
CA PRO A 169 1.77 14.19 -3.29
C PRO A 169 1.46 13.54 -1.92
N GLU A 170 0.19 13.30 -1.58
CA GLU A 170 -0.27 12.86 -0.26
C GLU A 170 0.40 11.60 0.34
N PRO A 171 0.73 10.54 -0.44
CA PRO A 171 1.48 9.41 0.10
C PRO A 171 2.81 9.82 0.77
N PHE A 172 3.37 10.97 0.38
CA PHE A 172 4.65 11.49 0.86
C PHE A 172 4.50 12.62 1.90
N ILE A 173 3.29 13.14 2.12
CA ILE A 173 3.01 14.18 3.14
C ILE A 173 2.48 13.51 4.40
N HIS A 174 1.32 12.87 4.31
CA HIS A 174 0.60 12.33 5.46
C HIS A 174 0.76 10.80 5.58
N GLY A 175 1.09 10.11 4.49
CA GLY A 175 1.27 8.66 4.48
C GLY A 175 -0.02 7.94 4.86
N TYR A 176 0.04 6.97 5.77
CA TYR A 176 -1.14 6.20 6.20
C TYR A 176 -1.24 6.14 7.72
N ASN A 177 -2.43 6.35 8.28
CA ASN A 177 -2.69 6.28 9.73
C ASN A 177 -1.76 7.20 10.55
N GLY A 178 -1.52 8.40 10.01
CA GLY A 178 -0.64 9.41 10.62
C GLY A 178 0.83 9.03 10.67
N LYS A 179 1.25 7.99 9.93
CA LYS A 179 2.64 7.57 9.79
C LYS A 179 3.07 7.79 8.34
N ASN A 180 4.21 8.47 8.20
CA ASN A 180 4.82 8.73 6.91
C ASN A 180 6.27 8.22 6.92
N ALA A 181 6.62 7.43 5.92
CA ALA A 181 7.99 6.98 5.71
C ALA A 181 8.85 8.10 5.10
N GLU A 182 10.16 8.08 5.36
CA GLU A 182 11.07 9.01 4.67
C GLU A 182 10.97 8.82 3.16
N THR A 183 11.11 9.91 2.39
CA THR A 183 11.03 9.86 0.93
C THR A 183 12.43 9.90 0.30
N SER A 184 12.71 8.98 -0.61
CA SER A 184 13.95 8.92 -1.41
C SER A 184 13.63 8.98 -2.89
N ILE A 185 14.13 10.02 -3.56
CA ILE A 185 14.16 10.12 -5.01
C ILE A 185 15.43 9.41 -5.47
N VAL A 186 15.26 8.26 -6.13
CA VAL A 186 16.34 7.41 -6.60
C VAL A 186 16.43 7.55 -8.12
N TYR A 187 17.58 8.01 -8.63
CA TYR A 187 17.70 8.43 -10.02
C TYR A 187 19.02 7.97 -10.65
N ALA A 188 19.03 7.77 -11.97
CA ALA A 188 20.27 7.58 -12.73
C ALA A 188 20.91 8.94 -13.07
N ASP A 189 22.23 8.97 -13.27
CA ASP A 189 23.03 10.19 -13.42
C ASP A 189 22.46 11.21 -14.41
N GLU A 190 21.96 10.74 -15.56
CA GLU A 190 21.39 11.57 -16.60
C GLU A 190 20.11 12.31 -16.18
N TYR A 191 19.43 11.84 -15.12
CA TYR A 191 18.20 12.44 -14.58
C TYR A 191 18.43 13.32 -13.35
N TYR A 192 19.68 13.68 -13.02
CA TYR A 192 19.99 14.55 -11.88
C TYR A 192 19.15 15.84 -11.86
N GLU A 193 19.09 16.56 -12.98
CA GLU A 193 18.34 17.82 -13.05
C GLU A 193 16.84 17.60 -12.85
N THR A 194 16.28 16.53 -13.40
CA THR A 194 14.88 16.14 -13.27
C THR A 194 14.55 15.79 -11.82
N ALA A 195 15.38 14.95 -11.19
CA ALA A 195 15.25 14.57 -9.78
C ALA A 195 15.37 15.79 -8.85
N PHE A 196 16.29 16.71 -9.12
CA PHE A 196 16.44 17.95 -8.36
C PHE A 196 15.23 18.87 -8.50
N LYS A 197 14.67 19.04 -9.69
CA LYS A 197 13.43 19.81 -9.89
C LYS A 197 12.25 19.18 -9.17
N LEU A 198 12.12 17.85 -9.20
CA LEU A 198 11.10 17.12 -8.48
C LEU A 198 11.23 17.29 -6.96
N GLN A 199 12.45 17.18 -6.42
CA GLN A 199 12.72 17.44 -5.00
C GLN A 199 12.26 18.84 -4.60
N ASN A 200 12.65 19.87 -5.34
CA ASN A 200 12.23 21.24 -5.07
C ASN A 200 10.71 21.43 -5.17
N SER A 201 10.03 20.73 -6.08
CA SER A 201 8.56 20.76 -6.19
C SER A 201 7.90 20.12 -4.98
N LEU A 202 8.39 18.96 -4.55
CA LEU A 202 7.93 18.23 -3.37
C LEU A 202 8.14 19.04 -2.08
N GLU A 203 9.32 19.66 -1.91
CA GLU A 203 9.62 20.50 -0.75
C GLU A 203 8.68 21.71 -0.62
N LYS A 204 8.30 22.33 -1.74
CA LYS A 204 7.30 23.41 -1.76
C LYS A 204 5.90 22.93 -1.33
N GLN A 205 5.61 21.65 -1.54
CA GLN A 205 4.36 21.01 -1.14
C GLN A 205 4.43 20.42 0.29
N GLY A 206 5.56 20.57 0.99
CA GLY A 206 5.73 20.12 2.37
C GLY A 206 6.34 18.72 2.53
N VAL A 207 6.78 18.09 1.44
CA VAL A 207 7.45 16.79 1.47
C VAL A 207 8.94 16.97 1.68
N THR A 208 9.52 16.30 2.67
CA THR A 208 10.98 16.21 2.83
C THR A 208 11.49 14.98 2.08
N ALA A 209 12.24 15.19 1.00
CA ALA A 209 12.79 14.12 0.19
C ALA A 209 14.33 14.19 0.13
N SER A 210 14.98 13.03 0.19
CA SER A 210 16.41 12.89 -0.10
C SER A 210 16.61 12.42 -1.54
N MET A 211 17.73 12.81 -2.15
CA MET A 211 18.13 12.37 -3.48
C MET A 211 19.26 11.33 -3.38
N LYS A 212 19.15 10.25 -4.15
CA LYS A 212 20.13 9.15 -4.17
C LYS A 212 20.35 8.63 -5.59
N HIS A 213 21.59 8.27 -5.90
CA HIS A 213 21.86 7.41 -7.05
C HIS A 213 21.41 5.98 -6.74
N PHE A 214 21.11 5.18 -7.77
CA PHE A 214 20.68 3.79 -7.59
C PHE A 214 21.70 2.95 -6.82
N GLU A 215 22.99 3.15 -7.07
CA GLU A 215 24.09 2.44 -6.40
C GLU A 215 24.25 2.79 -4.92
N ASP A 216 23.73 3.94 -4.49
CA ASP A 216 23.80 4.44 -3.12
C ASP A 216 22.55 4.09 -2.30
N LEU A 217 21.54 3.47 -2.92
CA LEU A 217 20.33 3.03 -2.23
C LEU A 217 20.63 1.78 -1.40
N THR A 218 20.55 1.91 -0.07
CA THR A 218 20.75 0.75 0.82
C THR A 218 19.51 -0.13 0.90
N ASP A 219 19.66 -1.41 1.26
CA ASP A 219 18.52 -2.33 1.46
C ASP A 219 17.51 -1.82 2.51
N GLY A 220 18.02 -1.14 3.55
CA GLY A 220 17.17 -0.55 4.59
C GLY A 220 16.30 0.58 4.05
N GLU A 221 16.85 1.43 3.18
CA GLU A 221 16.11 2.51 2.54
C GLU A 221 15.16 1.95 1.47
N LYS A 222 15.64 1.00 0.65
CA LYS A 222 14.84 0.31 -0.37
C LYS A 222 13.56 -0.30 0.20
N SER A 223 13.64 -0.88 1.40
CA SER A 223 12.51 -1.53 2.07
C SER A 223 11.71 -0.62 3.00
N GLY A 224 12.33 0.43 3.54
CA GLY A 224 11.79 1.27 4.60
C GLY A 224 11.26 2.63 4.14
N HIS A 225 11.71 3.15 3.00
CA HIS A 225 11.34 4.49 2.52
C HIS A 225 10.17 4.44 1.54
N ASN A 226 9.50 5.59 1.39
CA ASN A 226 8.79 5.92 0.16
C ASN A 226 9.84 6.14 -0.94
N LEU A 227 9.70 5.45 -2.06
CA LEU A 227 10.65 5.53 -3.17
C LEU A 227 10.02 6.23 -4.37
N ILE A 228 10.77 7.11 -5.02
CA ILE A 228 10.44 7.65 -6.33
C ILE A 228 11.61 7.29 -7.26
N LEU A 229 11.42 6.29 -8.11
CA LEU A 229 12.43 5.80 -9.04
C LEU A 229 12.35 6.58 -10.36
N ILE A 230 13.49 7.12 -10.82
CA ILE A 230 13.60 7.90 -12.05
C ILE A 230 14.70 7.33 -12.93
N ASP A 231 14.30 6.50 -13.89
CA ASP A 231 15.17 5.93 -14.91
C ASP A 231 14.35 5.35 -16.05
N THR A 232 15.00 4.91 -17.13
CA THR A 232 14.39 4.09 -18.17
C THR A 232 13.98 2.71 -17.63
N TYR A 233 13.14 2.01 -18.39
CA TYR A 233 12.68 0.66 -18.05
C TYR A 233 13.81 -0.39 -17.97
N GLU A 234 15.00 -0.07 -18.49
CA GLU A 234 16.16 -0.97 -18.48
C GLU A 234 16.83 -1.06 -17.11
N ASN A 235 16.54 -0.15 -16.18
CA ASN A 235 17.06 -0.19 -14.82
C ASN A 235 16.66 -1.49 -14.09
N ASP A 236 17.59 -2.12 -13.38
CA ASP A 236 17.36 -3.42 -12.72
C ASP A 236 16.15 -3.41 -11.76
N LEU A 237 15.95 -2.33 -10.98
CA LEU A 237 14.85 -2.24 -10.03
C LEU A 237 13.51 -2.02 -10.74
N ILE A 238 13.49 -1.21 -11.80
CA ILE A 238 12.28 -0.94 -12.57
C ILE A 238 11.89 -2.19 -13.39
N SER A 239 12.87 -2.86 -13.99
CA SER A 239 12.70 -4.12 -14.70
C SER A 239 12.19 -5.24 -13.78
N GLU A 240 12.69 -5.31 -12.54
CA GLU A 240 12.18 -6.24 -11.51
C GLU A 240 10.67 -6.02 -11.26
N LEU A 241 10.23 -4.78 -11.13
CA LEU A 241 8.81 -4.45 -10.96
C LEU A 241 8.00 -4.78 -12.22
N ASN A 242 8.52 -4.42 -13.40
CA ASN A 242 7.86 -4.66 -14.68
C ASN A 242 7.61 -6.15 -14.97
N VAL A 243 8.56 -7.02 -14.64
CA VAL A 243 8.40 -8.49 -14.78
C VAL A 243 7.23 -9.03 -13.94
N ASN A 244 6.84 -8.30 -12.89
CA ASN A 244 5.76 -8.66 -11.98
C ASN A 244 4.52 -7.76 -12.14
N ALA A 245 4.41 -6.99 -13.23
CA ALA A 245 3.36 -5.97 -13.43
C ALA A 245 1.94 -6.50 -13.09
N ASP A 246 1.60 -7.70 -13.54
CA ASP A 246 0.33 -8.38 -13.21
C ASP A 246 0.08 -8.47 -11.70
N GLN A 247 1.05 -8.99 -10.93
CA GLN A 247 0.92 -9.19 -9.49
C GLN A 247 0.97 -7.88 -8.71
N LEU A 248 1.51 -6.82 -9.33
CA LEU A 248 1.56 -5.48 -8.79
C LEU A 248 0.32 -4.65 -9.13
N GLY A 249 -0.64 -5.19 -9.89
CA GLY A 249 -1.81 -4.41 -10.26
C GLY A 249 -1.52 -3.31 -11.29
N TRP A 250 -0.45 -3.46 -12.08
CA TRP A 250 -0.13 -2.52 -13.15
C TRP A 250 -0.80 -2.93 -14.46
N PHE A 251 -1.49 -1.97 -15.06
CA PHE A 251 -2.08 -2.09 -16.40
C PHE A 251 -1.17 -1.51 -17.49
N ILE A 252 0.08 -1.19 -17.16
CA ILE A 252 1.11 -0.75 -18.08
C ILE A 252 2.33 -1.66 -17.88
N GLU A 253 2.87 -2.20 -18.97
CA GLU A 253 4.12 -2.96 -18.95
C GLU A 253 5.03 -2.57 -20.12
N TYR A 254 6.32 -2.79 -19.95
CA TYR A 254 7.31 -2.79 -21.02
C TYR A 254 7.49 -4.21 -21.58
N ASP A 255 7.28 -4.37 -22.88
CA ASP A 255 7.70 -5.56 -23.65
C ASP A 255 8.76 -5.13 -24.67
N LYS A 256 10.01 -5.44 -24.36
CA LYS A 256 11.19 -4.97 -25.11
C LYS A 256 11.21 -3.44 -25.14
N ASN A 257 11.08 -2.84 -26.33
CA ASN A 257 11.15 -1.40 -26.53
C ASN A 257 9.75 -0.81 -26.80
N GLN A 258 8.71 -1.45 -26.27
CA GLN A 258 7.32 -1.01 -26.42
C GLN A 258 6.64 -0.96 -25.06
N LEU A 259 5.77 0.04 -24.90
CA LEU A 259 4.83 0.15 -23.81
C LEU A 259 3.51 -0.47 -24.23
N ILE A 260 2.96 -1.35 -23.42
CA ILE A 260 1.68 -2.02 -23.65
C ILE A 260 0.74 -1.63 -22.51
N THR A 261 -0.47 -1.19 -22.85
CA THR A 261 -1.55 -0.97 -21.87
C THR A 261 -2.51 -2.15 -21.86
N TYR A 262 -3.19 -2.28 -20.74
CA TYR A 262 -4.25 -3.24 -20.52
C TYR A 262 -5.53 -2.51 -20.11
N ASP A 263 -6.68 -3.01 -20.58
CA ASP A 263 -8.00 -2.56 -20.12
C ASP A 263 -8.34 -3.13 -18.74
N GLU A 264 -9.48 -2.73 -18.17
CA GLU A 264 -9.98 -3.17 -16.86
C GLU A 264 -10.10 -4.70 -16.73
N THR A 265 -10.32 -5.40 -17.84
CA THR A 265 -10.41 -6.87 -17.86
C THR A 265 -9.05 -7.56 -17.86
N GLY A 266 -7.97 -6.78 -18.04
CA GLY A 266 -6.61 -7.26 -18.20
C GLY A 266 -6.29 -7.72 -19.63
N ALA A 267 -7.09 -7.34 -20.62
CA ALA A 267 -6.79 -7.58 -22.03
C ALA A 267 -5.92 -6.45 -22.59
N LYS A 268 -5.04 -6.78 -23.56
CA LYS A 268 -4.19 -5.76 -24.20
C LYS A 268 -5.04 -4.74 -24.95
N ASP A 269 -4.77 -3.47 -24.73
CA ASP A 269 -5.52 -2.35 -25.31
C ASP A 269 -4.67 -1.58 -26.34
N LEU A 270 -3.70 -0.78 -25.87
CA LEU A 270 -2.84 0.05 -26.72
C LEU A 270 -1.38 -0.41 -26.66
N THR A 271 -0.62 -0.02 -27.69
CA THR A 271 0.82 -0.22 -27.76
C THR A 271 1.50 1.03 -28.27
N PHE A 272 2.57 1.45 -27.59
CA PHE A 272 3.33 2.65 -27.91
C PHE A 272 4.81 2.30 -28.10
N ASP A 273 5.42 2.86 -29.16
CA ASP A 273 6.85 2.70 -29.45
C ASP A 273 7.74 3.69 -28.66
N TYR A 274 7.11 4.63 -27.95
CA TYR A 274 7.72 5.65 -27.10
C TYR A 274 6.65 6.16 -26.13
N GLY A 275 7.06 6.74 -25.00
CA GLY A 275 6.15 7.27 -23.99
C GLY A 275 6.74 7.20 -22.59
N GLY A 276 6.41 8.21 -21.78
CA GLY A 276 6.72 8.24 -20.36
C GLY A 276 5.58 7.66 -19.54
N VAL A 277 5.87 7.08 -18.38
CA VAL A 277 4.87 6.48 -17.49
C VAL A 277 5.03 6.98 -16.07
N ILE A 278 3.92 7.04 -15.34
CA ILE A 278 3.91 7.20 -13.89
C ILE A 278 3.06 6.07 -13.31
N LEU A 279 3.72 5.23 -12.51
CA LEU A 279 3.10 4.07 -11.86
C LEU A 279 3.29 4.19 -10.35
N ALA A 280 2.36 3.65 -9.57
CA ALA A 280 2.47 3.56 -8.13
C ALA A 280 2.20 2.12 -7.65
N ILE A 281 2.84 1.75 -6.53
CA ILE A 281 2.57 0.50 -5.84
C ILE A 281 2.89 0.63 -4.35
N GLN A 282 2.23 -0.09 -3.46
CA GLN A 282 2.77 -0.23 -2.09
C GLN A 282 4.09 -1.00 -2.14
N ASN A 283 5.08 -0.58 -1.37
CA ASN A 283 6.46 -1.04 -1.52
C ASN A 283 6.57 -2.56 -1.29
N THR A 284 6.87 -3.29 -2.37
CA THR A 284 6.99 -4.75 -2.35
C THR A 284 8.29 -5.25 -1.75
N TRP A 285 9.28 -4.37 -1.59
CA TRP A 285 10.52 -4.68 -0.88
C TRP A 285 10.40 -4.49 0.63
N ASN A 286 9.30 -3.94 1.13
CA ASN A 286 9.00 -3.94 2.56
C ASN A 286 8.84 -5.40 3.05
N PRO A 287 9.49 -5.82 4.15
CA PRO A 287 9.40 -7.20 4.65
C PRO A 287 7.99 -7.64 5.07
N LYS A 288 7.08 -6.70 5.35
CA LYS A 288 5.67 -7.00 5.60
C LYS A 288 4.94 -7.34 4.29
N GLY A 289 5.48 -6.90 3.17
CA GLY A 289 4.93 -7.10 1.84
C GLY A 289 3.93 -6.02 1.44
N ASN A 290 3.30 -6.26 0.28
CA ASN A 290 2.21 -5.44 -0.23
C ASN A 290 0.98 -5.51 0.73
N TRP A 291 0.10 -4.51 0.70
CA TRP A 291 -1.15 -4.43 1.49
C TRP A 291 -1.01 -4.03 2.97
N HIS A 292 0.15 -3.52 3.38
CA HIS A 292 0.40 -3.09 4.76
C HIS A 292 0.39 -1.57 4.96
N CYS A 293 0.28 -0.79 3.89
CA CYS A 293 0.16 0.67 3.91
C CYS A 293 1.26 1.36 4.74
N GLU A 294 2.52 0.92 4.59
CA GLU A 294 3.65 1.52 5.30
C GLU A 294 4.45 2.52 4.46
N ASN A 295 4.63 2.19 3.19
CA ASN A 295 5.39 2.98 2.23
C ASN A 295 5.03 2.57 0.80
N VAL A 296 5.34 3.45 -0.15
CA VAL A 296 5.04 3.29 -1.58
C VAL A 296 6.29 3.34 -2.45
N ILE A 297 6.21 2.76 -3.64
CA ILE A 297 7.14 2.97 -4.74
C ILE A 297 6.37 3.69 -5.84
N TRP A 298 6.91 4.80 -6.31
CA TRP A 298 6.50 5.48 -7.52
C TRP A 298 7.57 5.28 -8.57
N VAL A 299 7.16 4.98 -9.79
CA VAL A 299 8.05 4.78 -10.93
C VAL A 299 7.75 5.83 -11.97
N ILE A 300 8.74 6.68 -12.25
CA ILE A 300 8.73 7.65 -13.34
C ILE A 300 9.71 7.10 -14.38
N SER A 301 9.19 6.53 -15.45
CA SER A 301 10.00 5.82 -16.43
C SER A 301 9.57 6.09 -17.87
N GLY A 302 10.29 5.53 -18.83
CA GLY A 302 10.02 5.71 -20.25
C GLY A 302 10.99 4.93 -21.13
N ILE A 303 10.71 4.90 -22.43
CA ILE A 303 11.57 4.25 -23.43
C ILE A 303 12.82 5.07 -23.72
N THR A 304 12.69 6.39 -23.72
CA THR A 304 13.79 7.34 -23.95
C THR A 304 13.98 8.30 -22.77
N THR A 305 15.12 8.98 -22.72
CA THR A 305 15.40 10.03 -21.72
C THR A 305 14.36 11.17 -21.77
N ASP A 306 13.88 11.52 -22.97
CA ASP A 306 12.85 12.55 -23.15
C ASP A 306 11.49 12.07 -22.60
N ASP A 307 11.18 10.79 -22.76
CA ASP A 307 9.95 10.19 -22.23
C ASP A 307 9.91 10.22 -20.70
N VAL A 308 11.00 9.80 -20.03
CA VAL A 308 11.13 9.86 -18.56
C VAL A 308 10.96 11.29 -18.07
N THR A 309 11.61 12.25 -18.76
CA THR A 309 11.53 13.67 -18.40
C THR A 309 10.12 14.22 -18.60
N ALA A 310 9.42 13.82 -19.66
CA ALA A 310 8.03 14.22 -19.91
C ALA A 310 7.10 13.74 -18.79
N ALA A 311 7.25 12.49 -18.33
CA ALA A 311 6.48 11.97 -17.20
C ALA A 311 6.80 12.72 -15.90
N ALA A 312 8.07 12.96 -15.60
CA ALA A 312 8.47 13.71 -14.39
C ALA A 312 7.88 15.14 -14.37
N ASN A 313 7.86 15.81 -15.53
CA ASN A 313 7.34 17.18 -15.64
C ASN A 313 5.84 17.28 -15.29
N LEU A 314 5.06 16.20 -15.43
CA LEU A 314 3.67 16.20 -14.97
C LEU A 314 3.59 16.38 -13.44
N LEU A 315 4.47 15.75 -12.67
CA LEU A 315 4.51 15.91 -11.21
C LEU A 315 5.10 17.27 -10.80
N ILE A 316 6.04 17.80 -11.59
CA ILE A 316 6.74 19.05 -11.27
C ILE A 316 5.88 20.27 -11.58
N GLU A 317 5.17 20.26 -12.72
CA GLU A 317 4.54 21.45 -13.30
C GLU A 317 3.02 21.32 -13.49
N ASN A 318 2.50 20.12 -13.72
CA ASN A 318 1.10 19.88 -14.17
C ASN A 318 0.38 18.81 -13.33
N ASN A 319 0.51 18.88 -12.01
CA ASN A 319 -0.06 17.88 -11.08
C ASN A 319 -1.61 17.84 -11.08
N GLU A 320 -2.29 18.73 -11.79
CA GLU A 320 -3.75 18.65 -11.96
C GLU A 320 -4.14 17.54 -12.96
N GLU A 321 -3.29 17.20 -13.93
CA GLU A 321 -3.61 16.20 -14.96
C GLU A 321 -3.61 14.77 -14.41
N ILE A 322 -2.88 14.54 -13.32
CA ILE A 322 -2.76 13.23 -12.68
C ILE A 322 -3.91 12.94 -11.71
N LYS A 323 -4.74 13.94 -11.35
CA LYS A 323 -5.81 13.76 -10.37
C LYS A 323 -6.71 12.57 -10.69
N HIS A 324 -7.00 11.82 -9.63
CA HIS A 324 -7.82 10.61 -9.62
C HIS A 324 -7.27 9.43 -10.45
N CYS A 325 -6.13 9.55 -11.12
CA CYS A 325 -5.61 8.48 -11.96
C CYS A 325 -5.03 7.34 -11.11
N VAL A 326 -5.19 6.11 -11.57
CA VAL A 326 -4.41 4.99 -11.02
C VAL A 326 -2.99 5.01 -11.56
N SER A 327 -2.87 5.04 -12.88
CA SER A 327 -1.62 5.15 -13.59
C SER A 327 -1.78 5.99 -14.86
N LEU A 328 -0.68 6.36 -15.51
CA LEU A 328 -0.75 7.07 -16.78
C LEU A 328 0.44 6.80 -17.70
N ILE A 329 0.21 7.07 -18.99
CA ILE A 329 1.23 7.25 -20.01
C ILE A 329 1.16 8.68 -20.54
N VAL A 330 2.31 9.29 -20.82
CA VAL A 330 2.41 10.55 -21.56
C VAL A 330 3.15 10.34 -22.87
N VAL A 331 2.51 10.72 -23.98
CA VAL A 331 3.06 10.58 -25.34
C VAL A 331 2.88 11.91 -26.07
N ASN A 332 3.97 12.55 -26.49
CA ASN A 332 3.95 13.87 -27.13
C ASN A 332 3.15 14.93 -26.36
N GLY A 333 3.20 14.89 -25.02
CA GLY A 333 2.44 15.79 -24.14
C GLY A 333 0.95 15.48 -24.02
N ILE A 334 0.48 14.36 -24.56
CA ILE A 334 -0.89 13.85 -24.35
C ILE A 334 -0.85 12.82 -23.24
N VAL A 335 -1.69 13.02 -22.20
CA VAL A 335 -1.86 12.07 -21.10
C VAL A 335 -2.95 11.06 -21.44
N TYR A 336 -2.60 9.78 -21.32
CA TYR A 336 -3.48 8.63 -21.39
C TYR A 336 -3.60 8.06 -19.98
N LYS A 337 -4.78 8.21 -19.37
CA LYS A 337 -5.09 7.57 -18.09
C LYS A 337 -5.26 6.08 -18.32
N VAL A 338 -4.66 5.26 -17.47
CA VAL A 338 -4.73 3.80 -17.54
C VAL A 338 -5.16 3.30 -16.15
N PRO A 339 -5.98 2.23 -16.08
CA PRO A 339 -6.32 1.59 -14.83
C PRO A 339 -5.15 1.21 -13.92
#